data_AF-A0A9E2F4E4-F1
#
_entry.id   AF-A0A9E2F4E4-F1
#
_cell.length_a   1.000
_cell.length_b   1.000
_cell.length_c   1.000
_cell.angle_alpha   90.00
_cell.angle_beta   90.00
_cell.angle_gamma   90.00
#
_symmetry.space_group_name_H-M   'P 1'
#
loop_
_entity.id
_entity.type
_entity.pdbx_description
1 polymer ?
#
loop_
_entity_poly.entity_id
_entity_poly.type
_entity_poly.pdbx_seq_one_letter_code
_entity_poly.pdbx_strand_id
1 'polypeptide(L)'
;MNVQHLLPRLTLHRQFAEDLWAAKAPCFALGMVEERQEPMGLLALRPPKAMPKEAMALGFNFGHALVGNADFEVVQLFFEFYGFATYSVLLNPSNPLVQKVLSHMLTSKQYFFLAIAPDATVTAFRAEFGADRLADLREHWPRLQNSRTNDLQYQKAVRTIQKQTQAPDALLTWVCRDHVDCLDPRKDPLELTSRGAQAPQDKNRDERLAIAQLLDAKMREFERTDNGNQLELLAQMAPYMELFQQLMQSAQKEEMNVLCEAHPALDRFVQLLARIAQGIQSGAITVPR
;
A
#
# COMPACT_ATOMS: atom_id res chain seq x y z
N MET A 1 -3.90 -33.79 -2.94
CA MET A 1 -5.22 -33.12 -2.91
C MET A 1 -5.00 -31.63 -3.17
N ASN A 2 -5.37 -31.13 -4.35
CA ASN A 2 -5.25 -29.71 -4.69
C ASN A 2 -6.36 -28.94 -3.96
N VAL A 3 -6.00 -28.18 -2.93
CA VAL A 3 -6.88 -27.17 -2.36
C VAL A 3 -6.83 -25.97 -3.29
N GLN A 4 -7.80 -25.85 -4.19
CA GLN A 4 -8.01 -24.62 -4.96
C GLN A 4 -8.31 -23.51 -3.95
N HIS A 5 -7.35 -22.61 -3.71
CA HIS A 5 -7.59 -21.38 -2.95
C HIS A 5 -8.52 -20.50 -3.78
N LEU A 6 -9.83 -20.64 -3.55
CA LEU A 6 -10.85 -19.72 -4.06
C LEU A 6 -10.45 -18.29 -3.67
N LEU A 7 -10.36 -17.43 -4.69
CA LEU A 7 -10.16 -15.99 -4.50
C LEU A 7 -11.16 -15.49 -3.46
N PRO A 8 -10.73 -14.55 -2.60
CA PRO A 8 -11.62 -14.03 -1.59
C PRO A 8 -12.82 -13.34 -2.25
N ARG A 9 -14.02 -13.80 -1.88
CA ARG A 9 -15.26 -13.10 -2.20
C ARG A 9 -15.34 -11.91 -1.24
N LEU A 10 -15.29 -10.72 -1.80
CA LEU A 10 -15.44 -9.48 -1.06
C LEU A 10 -16.87 -8.97 -1.24
N THR A 11 -17.56 -8.75 -0.13
CA THR A 11 -18.91 -8.21 -0.13
C THR A 11 -18.90 -6.82 0.48
N LEU A 12 -19.38 -5.85 -0.28
CA LEU A 12 -19.60 -4.48 0.15
C LEU A 12 -21.10 -4.24 0.33
N HIS A 13 -21.46 -3.16 1.03
CA HIS A 13 -22.81 -2.64 0.93
C HIS A 13 -22.98 -1.96 -0.45
N ARG A 14 -24.06 -2.26 -1.17
CA ARG A 14 -24.32 -1.79 -2.53
C ARG A 14 -24.33 -0.27 -2.64
N GLN A 15 -25.14 0.41 -1.82
CA GLN A 15 -25.21 1.88 -1.80
C GLN A 15 -23.82 2.52 -1.60
N PHE A 16 -23.03 2.02 -0.65
CA PHE A 16 -21.66 2.51 -0.42
C PHE A 16 -20.78 2.38 -1.67
N ALA A 17 -20.87 1.24 -2.36
CA ALA A 17 -20.07 1.00 -3.55
C ALA A 17 -20.51 1.88 -4.73
N GLU A 18 -21.82 2.00 -4.97
CA GLU A 18 -22.40 2.85 -6.01
C GLU A 18 -22.02 4.32 -5.82
N ASP A 19 -22.14 4.85 -4.60
CA ASP A 19 -21.77 6.23 -4.30
C ASP A 19 -20.26 6.47 -4.41
N LEU A 20 -19.45 5.50 -3.99
CA LEU A 20 -18.00 5.55 -4.19
C LEU A 20 -17.63 5.57 -5.69
N TRP A 21 -18.28 4.77 -6.52
CA TRP A 21 -18.02 4.76 -7.96
C TRP A 21 -18.54 6.00 -8.69
N ALA A 22 -19.64 6.58 -8.23
CA ALA A 22 -20.19 7.82 -8.75
C ALA A 22 -19.39 9.06 -8.30
N ALA A 23 -18.66 8.96 -7.18
CA ALA A 23 -17.87 10.06 -6.66
C ALA A 23 -16.74 10.51 -7.61
N LYS A 24 -16.55 11.82 -7.66
CA LYS A 24 -15.50 12.47 -8.43
C LYS A 24 -14.12 12.16 -7.84
N ALA A 25 -13.23 11.60 -8.65
CA ALA A 25 -11.83 11.42 -8.29
C ALA A 25 -11.07 12.78 -8.28
N PRO A 26 -10.01 12.94 -7.46
CA PRO A 26 -9.50 11.95 -6.52
C PRO A 26 -10.28 11.92 -5.19
N CYS A 27 -10.68 10.73 -4.76
CA CYS A 27 -11.49 10.57 -3.55
C CYS A 27 -11.14 9.31 -2.75
N PHE A 28 -11.60 9.30 -1.51
CA PHE A 28 -11.41 8.23 -0.55
C PHE A 28 -12.71 7.92 0.18
N ALA A 29 -12.99 6.65 0.44
CA ALA A 29 -14.07 6.22 1.32
C ALA A 29 -13.53 5.27 2.38
N LEU A 30 -14.08 5.43 3.59
CA LEU A 30 -13.88 4.53 4.72
C LEU A 30 -15.15 3.69 4.86
N GLY A 31 -15.04 2.40 5.12
CA GLY A 31 -16.20 1.53 5.25
C GLY A 31 -15.88 0.18 5.88
N MET A 32 -16.79 -0.78 5.67
CA MET A 32 -16.60 -2.17 6.03
C MET A 32 -16.72 -3.04 4.78
N VAL A 33 -15.97 -4.13 4.74
CA VAL A 33 -16.08 -5.19 3.75
C VAL A 33 -16.23 -6.51 4.49
N GLU A 34 -16.91 -7.47 3.89
CA GLU A 34 -16.92 -8.84 4.37
C GLU A 34 -16.09 -9.74 3.45
N GLU A 35 -15.18 -10.52 4.04
CA GLU A 35 -14.50 -11.64 3.36
C GLU A 35 -14.85 -12.91 4.14
N ARG A 36 -15.45 -13.90 3.47
CA ARG A 36 -15.76 -15.21 4.09
C ARG A 36 -16.48 -15.11 5.45
N GLN A 37 -17.49 -14.24 5.54
CA GLN A 37 -18.28 -13.98 6.76
C GLN A 37 -17.56 -13.22 7.88
N GLU A 38 -16.30 -12.80 7.67
CA GLU A 38 -15.58 -11.94 8.60
C GLU A 38 -15.67 -10.47 8.14
N PRO A 39 -16.28 -9.58 8.95
CA PRO A 39 -16.25 -8.16 8.67
C PRO A 39 -14.83 -7.63 8.90
N MET A 40 -14.38 -6.74 8.02
CA MET A 40 -13.08 -6.07 8.08
C MET A 40 -13.24 -4.59 7.73
N GLY A 41 -12.36 -3.76 8.31
CA GLY A 41 -12.29 -2.36 7.93
C GLY A 41 -11.84 -2.22 6.48
N LEU A 42 -12.40 -1.23 5.78
CA LEU A 42 -12.12 -0.98 4.37
C LEU A 42 -11.60 0.44 4.17
N LEU A 43 -10.45 0.54 3.51
CA LEU A 43 -9.86 1.77 3.00
C LEU A 43 -9.98 1.75 1.47
N ALA A 44 -10.84 2.59 0.89
CA ALA A 44 -11.07 2.60 -0.55
C ALA A 44 -10.62 3.93 -1.18
N LEU A 45 -9.77 3.86 -2.19
CA LEU A 45 -9.10 4.98 -2.82
C LEU A 45 -9.38 5.00 -4.32
N ARG A 46 -9.76 6.18 -4.83
CA ARG A 46 -9.90 6.48 -6.26
C ARG A 46 -8.86 7.54 -6.61
N PRO A 47 -7.69 7.13 -7.16
CA PRO A 47 -6.64 8.06 -7.52
C PRO A 47 -7.00 8.81 -8.80
N PRO A 48 -6.36 9.95 -9.07
CA PRO A 48 -6.61 10.73 -10.29
C PRO A 48 -6.03 10.05 -11.55
N LYS A 49 -5.08 9.12 -11.38
CA LYS A 49 -4.41 8.37 -12.45
C LYS A 49 -4.40 6.90 -12.10
N ALA A 50 -4.39 6.04 -13.12
CA ALA A 50 -4.18 4.61 -12.91
C ALA A 50 -2.83 4.38 -12.22
N MET A 51 -2.80 3.51 -11.22
CA MET A 51 -1.56 3.17 -10.52
C MET A 51 -0.79 2.13 -11.36
N PRO A 52 0.51 2.35 -11.62
CA PRO A 52 1.34 1.39 -12.33
C PRO A 52 1.35 0.04 -11.60
N LYS A 53 1.40 -1.06 -12.37
CA LYS A 53 1.42 -2.41 -11.79
C LYS A 53 2.64 -2.62 -10.90
N GLU A 54 3.75 -2.00 -11.26
CA GLU A 54 5.01 -2.02 -10.54
C GLU A 54 4.86 -1.38 -9.16
N ALA A 55 4.19 -0.22 -9.07
CA ALA A 55 3.92 0.45 -7.81
C ALA A 55 2.93 -0.37 -6.93
N MET A 56 1.97 -1.06 -7.54
CA MET A 56 1.05 -1.95 -6.83
C MET A 56 1.74 -3.21 -6.29
N ALA A 57 2.73 -3.74 -7.01
CA ALA A 57 3.48 -4.92 -6.59
C ALA A 57 4.39 -4.64 -5.38
N LEU A 58 4.89 -3.40 -5.23
CA LEU A 58 5.66 -2.96 -4.05
C LEU A 58 4.79 -2.77 -2.79
N GLY A 59 3.47 -2.78 -2.95
CA GLY A 59 2.54 -2.41 -1.90
C GLY A 59 2.59 -0.92 -1.60
N PHE A 60 2.20 -0.55 -0.38
CA PHE A 60 2.19 0.83 0.07
C PHE A 60 2.55 0.94 1.54
N ASN A 61 3.09 2.09 1.91
CA ASN A 61 3.26 2.47 3.30
C ASN A 61 2.00 3.20 3.79
N PHE A 62 1.46 2.74 4.91
CA PHE A 62 0.31 3.34 5.56
C PHE A 62 0.79 4.17 6.76
N GLY A 63 0.64 5.48 6.65
CA GLY A 63 0.97 6.42 7.72
C GLY A 63 -0.28 7.10 8.26
N HIS A 64 -0.15 7.71 9.43
CA HIS A 64 -1.17 8.60 9.97
C HIS A 64 -0.54 9.73 10.78
N ALA A 65 -1.26 10.83 10.92
CA ALA A 65 -0.91 11.93 11.81
C ALA A 65 -2.18 12.54 12.41
N LEU A 66 -2.02 13.23 13.54
CA LEU A 66 -3.08 14.07 14.10
C LEU A 66 -2.85 15.52 13.69
N VAL A 67 -3.86 16.11 13.08
CA VAL A 67 -3.91 17.53 12.72
C VAL A 67 -4.90 18.21 13.64
N GLY A 68 -4.50 19.32 14.25
CA GLY A 68 -5.39 20.06 15.15
C GLY A 68 -4.62 20.76 16.26
N ASN A 69 -5.30 20.99 17.38
CA ASN A 69 -4.76 21.66 18.55
C ASN A 69 -5.29 20.97 19.82
N ALA A 70 -5.33 21.67 20.96
CA ALA A 70 -5.91 21.14 22.19
C ALA A 70 -7.45 21.04 22.16
N ASP A 71 -8.12 21.78 21.27
CA ASP A 71 -9.58 21.92 21.23
C ASP A 71 -10.26 20.96 20.24
N PHE A 72 -9.53 20.52 19.20
CA PHE A 72 -10.02 19.59 18.20
C PHE A 72 -8.89 18.81 17.55
N GLU A 73 -9.23 17.67 16.96
CA GLU A 73 -8.31 16.82 16.22
C GLU A 73 -8.95 16.23 14.96
N VAL A 74 -8.13 16.04 13.94
CA VAL A 74 -8.48 15.45 12.66
C VAL A 74 -7.42 14.41 12.36
N VAL A 75 -7.86 13.22 11.95
CA VAL A 75 -6.93 12.15 11.57
C VAL A 75 -6.56 12.36 10.11
N GLN A 76 -5.28 12.55 9.82
CA GLN A 76 -4.77 12.51 8.46
C GLN A 76 -4.16 11.14 8.20
N LEU A 77 -4.67 10.42 7.21
CA LEU A 77 -4.07 9.15 6.75
C LEU A 77 -3.21 9.41 5.52
N PHE A 78 -2.10 8.68 5.40
CA PHE A 78 -1.17 8.74 4.29
C PHE A 78 -1.04 7.37 3.64
N PHE A 79 -1.08 7.35 2.31
CA PHE A 79 -0.91 6.18 1.46
C PHE A 79 0.24 6.46 0.50
N GLU A 80 1.43 6.02 0.88
CA GLU A 80 2.63 6.19 0.06
C GLU A 80 2.83 4.94 -0.79
N PHE A 81 2.63 5.10 -2.10
CA PHE A 81 2.94 4.09 -3.09
C PHE A 81 4.37 4.31 -3.59
N TYR A 82 5.26 3.38 -3.24
CA TYR A 82 6.70 3.51 -3.47
C TYR A 82 7.02 3.82 -4.94
N GLY A 83 7.79 4.89 -5.16
CA GLY A 83 8.20 5.32 -6.49
C GLY A 83 7.09 5.90 -7.38
N PHE A 84 5.87 6.10 -6.86
CA PHE A 84 4.74 6.63 -7.63
C PHE A 84 4.15 7.91 -7.05
N ALA A 85 3.45 7.82 -5.92
CA ALA A 85 2.74 8.95 -5.32
C ALA A 85 2.39 8.70 -3.87
N THR A 86 2.32 9.77 -3.08
CA THR A 86 1.74 9.75 -1.75
C THR A 86 0.40 10.46 -1.78
N TYR A 87 -0.65 9.74 -1.40
CA TYR A 87 -1.98 10.31 -1.21
C TYR A 87 -2.26 10.53 0.27
N SER A 88 -3.08 11.51 0.60
CA SER A 88 -3.57 11.67 1.97
C SER A 88 -5.04 12.04 2.03
N VAL A 89 -5.68 11.76 3.15
CA VAL A 89 -7.08 12.11 3.41
C VAL A 89 -7.24 12.55 4.86
N LEU A 90 -8.13 13.52 5.10
CA LEU A 90 -8.51 13.96 6.44
C LEU A 90 -9.85 13.37 6.86
N LEU A 91 -9.91 12.77 8.04
CA LEU A 91 -11.08 12.16 8.63
C LEU A 91 -11.45 12.86 9.93
N ASN A 92 -12.74 13.14 10.13
CA ASN A 92 -13.24 13.65 11.40
C ASN A 92 -13.39 12.48 12.39
N PRO A 93 -12.58 12.39 13.46
CA PRO A 93 -12.67 11.30 14.42
C PRO A 93 -14.00 11.28 15.18
N SER A 94 -14.70 12.41 15.33
CA SER A 94 -16.04 12.40 15.96
C SER A 94 -17.12 11.76 15.09
N ASN A 95 -16.85 11.48 13.81
CA ASN A 95 -17.83 10.84 12.94
C ASN A 95 -18.02 9.36 13.35
N PRO A 96 -19.27 8.88 13.54
CA PRO A 96 -19.55 7.51 13.97
C PRO A 96 -18.98 6.42 13.04
N LEU A 97 -18.91 6.71 11.74
CA LEU A 97 -18.30 5.82 10.75
C LEU A 97 -16.82 5.65 11.04
N VAL A 98 -16.11 6.76 11.24
CA VAL A 98 -14.67 6.76 11.55
C VAL A 98 -14.41 6.02 12.86
N GLN A 99 -15.20 6.28 13.90
CA GLN A 99 -15.12 5.58 15.18
C GLN A 99 -15.23 4.06 15.02
N LYS A 100 -16.29 3.61 14.33
CA LYS A 100 -16.58 2.18 14.18
C LYS A 100 -15.52 1.46 13.35
N VAL A 101 -15.12 2.03 12.22
CA VAL A 101 -14.15 1.39 11.32
C VAL A 101 -12.74 1.38 11.93
N LEU A 102 -12.27 2.52 12.46
CA LEU A 102 -10.92 2.56 13.07
C LEU A 102 -10.83 1.71 14.33
N SER A 103 -11.87 1.69 15.18
CA SER A 103 -11.93 0.78 16.33
C SER A 103 -11.79 -0.67 15.89
N HIS A 104 -12.55 -1.08 14.86
CA HIS A 104 -12.47 -2.43 14.32
C HIS A 104 -11.08 -2.75 13.77
N MET A 105 -10.47 -1.83 13.00
CA MET A 105 -9.13 -1.99 12.45
C MET A 105 -8.06 -2.12 13.53
N LEU A 106 -8.13 -1.32 14.59
CA LEU A 106 -7.19 -1.37 15.72
C LEU A 106 -7.32 -2.68 16.51
N THR A 107 -8.53 -3.19 16.69
CA THR A 107 -8.79 -4.45 17.41
C THR A 107 -8.40 -5.67 16.58
N SER A 108 -8.84 -5.75 15.32
CA SER A 108 -8.58 -6.89 14.44
C SER A 108 -7.15 -6.89 13.88
N LYS A 109 -6.50 -5.73 13.82
CA LYS A 109 -5.22 -5.48 13.11
C LYS A 109 -5.27 -5.83 11.63
N GLN A 110 -6.46 -6.00 11.07
CA GLN A 110 -6.68 -6.42 9.69
C GLN A 110 -7.63 -5.45 9.00
N TYR A 111 -7.36 -5.22 7.73
CA TYR A 111 -8.18 -4.37 6.89
C TYR A 111 -8.00 -4.73 5.42
N PHE A 112 -8.93 -4.26 4.61
CA PHE A 112 -8.82 -4.30 3.17
C PHE A 112 -8.50 -2.93 2.63
N PHE A 113 -7.67 -2.92 1.60
CA PHE A 113 -7.41 -1.77 0.77
C PHE A 113 -7.97 -2.00 -0.62
N LEU A 114 -8.79 -1.06 -1.12
CA LEU A 114 -9.30 -1.05 -2.48
C LEU A 114 -8.76 0.15 -3.24
N ALA A 115 -8.09 -0.12 -4.35
CA ALA A 115 -7.70 0.86 -5.34
C ALA A 115 -8.62 0.77 -6.56
N ILE A 116 -9.35 1.83 -6.86
CA ILE A 116 -10.25 1.87 -8.01
C ILE A 116 -9.65 2.80 -9.05
N ALA A 117 -9.14 2.22 -10.13
CA ALA A 117 -8.55 2.96 -11.25
C ALA A 117 -9.62 3.71 -12.06
N PRO A 118 -9.22 4.74 -12.84
CA PRO A 118 -10.14 5.53 -13.66
C PRO A 118 -10.93 4.72 -14.70
N ASP A 119 -10.40 3.57 -15.13
CA ASP A 119 -11.05 2.62 -16.05
C ASP A 119 -12.03 1.67 -15.35
N ALA A 120 -12.33 1.92 -14.07
CA ALA A 120 -13.14 1.11 -13.18
C ALA A 120 -12.53 -0.26 -12.82
N THR A 121 -11.25 -0.50 -13.14
CA THR A 121 -10.52 -1.66 -12.60
C THR A 121 -10.36 -1.50 -11.09
N VAL A 122 -10.73 -2.53 -10.33
CA VAL A 122 -10.60 -2.56 -8.87
C VAL A 122 -9.50 -3.53 -8.49
N THR A 123 -8.50 -3.01 -7.78
CA THR A 123 -7.44 -3.81 -7.17
C THR A 123 -7.69 -3.89 -5.67
N ALA A 124 -7.68 -5.10 -5.13
CA ALA A 124 -7.97 -5.36 -3.72
C ALA A 124 -6.79 -6.07 -3.05
N PHE A 125 -6.41 -5.60 -1.86
CA PHE A 125 -5.39 -6.25 -1.04
C PHE A 125 -5.90 -6.39 0.38
N ARG A 126 -5.73 -7.58 0.96
CA ARG A 126 -5.83 -7.78 2.41
C ARG A 126 -4.51 -7.32 3.01
N ALA A 127 -4.59 -6.46 4.01
CA ALA A 127 -3.44 -5.95 4.72
C ALA A 127 -3.59 -6.22 6.22
N GLU A 128 -2.45 -6.48 6.85
CA GLU A 128 -2.35 -6.63 8.29
C GLU A 128 -1.43 -5.54 8.82
N PHE A 129 -1.78 -5.00 9.98
CA PHE A 129 -0.91 -4.10 10.69
C PHE A 129 0.12 -4.90 11.47
N GLY A 130 1.41 -4.72 11.15
CA GLY A 130 2.48 -5.06 12.07
C GLY A 130 2.29 -4.32 13.39
N ALA A 131 2.73 -4.92 14.51
CA ALA A 131 2.51 -4.40 15.86
C ALA A 131 2.94 -2.93 16.02
N ASP A 132 3.95 -2.50 15.25
CA ASP A 132 4.56 -1.18 15.34
C ASP A 132 3.85 -0.12 14.47
N ARG A 133 3.22 -0.51 13.35
CA ARG A 133 2.64 0.46 12.38
C ARG A 133 1.37 1.15 12.88
N LEU A 134 0.67 0.54 13.84
CA LEU A 134 -0.47 1.14 14.53
C LEU A 134 -0.15 1.62 15.94
N ALA A 135 1.08 1.50 16.41
CA ALA A 135 1.41 1.81 17.79
C ALA A 135 0.99 3.24 18.13
N ASP A 136 1.35 4.20 17.29
CA ASP A 136 1.01 5.61 17.46
C ASP A 136 -0.50 5.87 17.35
N LEU A 137 -1.22 5.20 16.44
CA LEU A 137 -2.67 5.39 16.30
C LEU A 137 -3.40 4.84 17.52
N ARG A 138 -2.92 3.71 18.03
CA ARG A 138 -3.45 3.06 19.23
C ARG A 138 -3.15 3.86 20.49
N GLU A 139 -1.98 4.46 20.59
CA GLU A 139 -1.62 5.37 21.69
C GLU A 139 -2.56 6.58 21.72
N HIS A 140 -2.85 7.16 20.55
CA HIS A 140 -3.76 8.30 20.45
C HIS A 140 -5.25 7.92 20.45
N TRP A 141 -5.58 6.62 20.37
CA TRP A 141 -6.96 6.16 20.23
C TRP A 141 -7.90 6.65 21.34
N PRO A 142 -7.55 6.65 22.64
CA PRO A 142 -8.44 7.15 23.69
C PRO A 142 -8.82 8.62 23.49
N ARG A 143 -7.92 9.43 22.94
CA ARG A 143 -8.20 10.83 22.61
C ARG A 143 -9.15 10.92 21.42
N LEU A 144 -8.87 10.18 20.34
CA LEU A 144 -9.71 10.13 19.15
C LEU A 144 -11.13 9.64 19.45
N GLN A 145 -11.25 8.62 20.31
CA GLN A 145 -12.53 8.04 20.71
C GLN A 145 -13.42 9.05 21.45
N ASN A 146 -12.82 10.00 22.16
CA ASN A 146 -13.52 11.05 22.91
C ASN A 146 -13.58 12.39 22.16
N SER A 147 -13.19 12.41 20.88
CA SER A 147 -13.14 13.63 20.09
C SER A 147 -14.51 14.31 20.02
N ARG A 148 -14.51 15.63 20.12
CA ARG A 148 -15.71 16.49 19.93
C ARG A 148 -15.57 17.44 18.74
N THR A 149 -14.70 17.08 17.79
CA THR A 149 -14.45 17.84 16.58
C THR A 149 -15.73 17.98 15.77
N ASN A 150 -16.27 19.20 15.71
CA ASN A 150 -17.45 19.51 14.93
C ASN A 150 -17.10 19.75 13.45
N ASP A 151 -18.12 19.79 12.60
CA ASP A 151 -17.93 19.96 11.15
C ASP A 151 -17.24 21.27 10.78
N LEU A 152 -17.48 22.35 11.54
CA LEU A 152 -16.83 23.63 11.27
C LEU A 152 -15.32 23.54 11.51
N GLN A 153 -14.90 22.90 12.60
CA GLN A 153 -13.49 22.64 12.92
C GLN A 153 -12.85 21.72 11.89
N TYR A 154 -13.52 20.62 11.53
CA TYR A 154 -13.04 19.69 10.51
C TYR A 154 -12.85 20.38 9.16
N GLN A 155 -13.84 21.14 8.69
CA GLN A 155 -13.77 21.88 7.42
C GLN A 155 -12.67 22.95 7.43
N LYS A 156 -12.44 23.60 8.59
CA LYS A 156 -11.32 24.53 8.76
C LYS A 156 -9.97 23.82 8.62
N ALA A 157 -9.82 22.63 9.20
CA ALA A 157 -8.60 21.83 9.07
C ALA A 157 -8.36 21.42 7.61
N VAL A 158 -9.39 20.90 6.94
CA VAL A 158 -9.34 20.53 5.52
C VAL A 158 -8.88 21.70 4.65
N ARG A 159 -9.49 22.89 4.80
CA ARG A 159 -9.11 24.08 4.04
C ARG A 159 -7.68 24.53 4.33
N THR A 160 -7.21 24.39 5.57
CA THR A 160 -5.84 24.74 5.96
C THR A 160 -4.84 23.83 5.25
N ILE A 161 -5.04 22.51 5.33
CA ILE A 161 -4.14 21.54 4.68
C ILE A 161 -4.21 21.65 3.15
N GLN A 162 -5.40 21.88 2.58
CA GLN A 162 -5.57 22.13 1.14
C GLN A 162 -4.70 23.30 0.66
N LYS A 163 -4.63 24.40 1.41
CA LYS A 163 -3.80 25.56 1.06
C LYS A 163 -2.29 25.30 1.21
N GLN A 164 -1.90 24.40 2.10
CA GLN A 164 -0.49 24.04 2.34
C GLN A 164 0.03 22.96 1.39
N THR A 165 -0.88 22.19 0.78
CA THR A 165 -0.54 21.07 -0.09
C THR A 165 -0.03 21.57 -1.44
N GLN A 166 1.20 21.21 -1.78
CA GLN A 166 1.82 21.58 -3.07
C GLN A 166 1.26 20.78 -4.26
N ALA A 167 0.76 19.56 -4.01
CA ALA A 167 0.14 18.69 -5.02
C ALA A 167 -1.35 18.49 -4.70
N PRO A 168 -2.26 19.33 -5.19
CA PRO A 168 -3.68 19.29 -4.82
C PRO A 168 -4.34 17.92 -5.08
N ASP A 169 -3.93 17.24 -6.16
CA ASP A 169 -4.45 15.93 -6.53
C ASP A 169 -3.99 14.78 -5.59
N ALA A 170 -3.02 15.05 -4.71
CA ALA A 170 -2.58 14.13 -3.68
C ALA A 170 -3.51 14.13 -2.44
N LEU A 171 -4.31 15.19 -2.26
CA LEU A 171 -5.25 15.30 -1.14
C LEU A 171 -6.64 14.82 -1.57
N LEU A 172 -6.99 13.62 -1.12
CA LEU A 172 -8.23 12.95 -1.48
C LEU A 172 -9.43 13.59 -0.76
N THR A 173 -10.53 13.74 -1.49
CA THR A 173 -11.80 14.12 -0.88
C THR A 173 -12.41 12.90 -0.17
N TRP A 174 -12.69 13.01 1.13
CA TRP A 174 -13.41 11.97 1.85
C TRP A 174 -14.90 11.98 1.47
N VAL A 175 -15.37 10.88 0.88
CA VAL A 175 -16.76 10.67 0.44
C VAL A 175 -17.44 9.58 1.29
N CYS A 176 -18.74 9.38 1.05
CA CYS A 176 -19.58 8.43 1.79
C CYS A 176 -19.63 8.65 3.32
N ARG A 177 -19.44 9.89 3.78
CA ARG A 177 -19.26 10.25 5.20
C ARG A 177 -20.46 9.98 6.10
N ASP A 178 -21.65 9.95 5.49
CA ASP A 178 -22.93 9.83 6.19
C ASP A 178 -23.51 8.39 6.12
N HIS A 179 -22.76 7.44 5.56
CA HIS A 179 -23.22 6.08 5.27
C HIS A 179 -23.01 5.10 6.43
N VAL A 180 -23.37 5.51 7.65
CA VAL A 180 -23.21 4.65 8.85
C VAL A 180 -24.00 3.34 8.72
N ASP A 181 -25.17 3.39 8.09
CA ASP A 181 -26.00 2.21 7.84
C ASP A 181 -25.36 1.22 6.86
N CYS A 182 -24.45 1.70 6.01
CA CYS A 182 -23.72 0.87 5.05
C CYS A 182 -22.51 0.14 5.65
N LEU A 183 -22.22 0.31 6.95
CA LEU A 183 -21.14 -0.39 7.64
C LEU A 183 -21.46 -1.86 7.94
N ASP A 184 -22.66 -2.31 7.63
CA ASP A 184 -23.02 -3.72 7.63
C ASP A 184 -23.26 -4.19 6.18
N PRO A 185 -22.25 -4.78 5.52
CA PRO A 185 -22.36 -5.26 4.14
C PRO A 185 -23.50 -6.25 3.91
N ARG A 186 -24.03 -6.89 4.96
CA ARG A 186 -25.07 -7.92 4.87
C ARG A 186 -26.46 -7.36 4.63
N LYS A 187 -26.69 -6.07 4.95
CA LYS A 187 -28.01 -5.45 4.81
C LYS A 187 -28.43 -5.28 3.35
N ASP A 188 -27.48 -4.96 2.48
CA ASP A 188 -27.67 -4.84 1.04
C ASP A 188 -26.37 -5.22 0.31
N PRO A 189 -26.13 -6.53 0.12
CA PRO A 189 -24.84 -7.02 -0.34
C PRO A 189 -24.62 -6.76 -1.83
N LEU A 190 -23.41 -6.32 -2.13
CA LEU A 190 -22.82 -6.30 -3.46
C LEU A 190 -21.52 -7.10 -3.43
N GLU A 191 -21.51 -8.21 -4.15
CA GLU A 191 -20.30 -9.02 -4.30
C GLU A 191 -19.38 -8.44 -5.38
N LEU A 192 -18.13 -8.19 -5.02
CA LEU A 192 -17.08 -7.88 -5.98
C LEU A 192 -16.59 -9.19 -6.60
N THR A 193 -17.00 -9.45 -7.83
CA THR A 193 -16.47 -10.58 -8.61
C THR A 193 -15.19 -10.17 -9.31
N SER A 194 -14.09 -10.87 -9.04
CA SER A 194 -12.85 -10.71 -9.80
C SER A 194 -13.07 -11.13 -11.26
N ARG A 195 -13.10 -10.17 -12.18
CA ARG A 195 -13.00 -10.48 -13.62
C ARG A 195 -11.53 -10.68 -13.96
N GLY A 196 -11.13 -11.95 -14.04
CA GLY A 196 -9.82 -12.37 -14.53
C GLY A 196 -8.82 -12.67 -13.44
N ALA A 197 -9.00 -13.79 -12.74
CA ALA A 197 -7.85 -14.48 -12.20
C ALA A 197 -7.30 -15.43 -13.25
N GLN A 198 -6.12 -15.12 -13.75
CA GLN A 198 -5.21 -16.19 -14.14
C GLN A 198 -5.04 -17.10 -12.93
N ALA A 199 -5.01 -18.42 -13.18
CA ALA A 199 -4.84 -19.47 -12.18
C ALA A 199 -3.73 -19.10 -11.17
N PRO A 200 -3.80 -19.57 -9.90
CA PRO A 200 -2.84 -19.19 -8.87
C PRO A 200 -1.43 -19.50 -9.35
N GLN A 201 -0.72 -18.47 -9.80
CA GLN A 201 0.73 -18.48 -9.77
C GLN A 201 1.09 -18.27 -8.31
N ASP A 202 2.02 -19.09 -7.83
CA ASP A 202 2.53 -19.09 -6.47
C ASP A 202 2.73 -17.64 -6.03
N LYS A 203 1.95 -17.14 -5.05
CA LYS A 203 1.99 -15.74 -4.59
C LYS A 203 3.42 -15.31 -4.23
N ASN A 204 4.22 -16.27 -3.80
CA ASN A 204 5.63 -16.13 -3.49
C ASN A 204 6.48 -15.98 -4.78
N ARG A 205 6.10 -16.63 -5.89
CA ARG A 205 6.71 -16.46 -7.22
C ARG A 205 6.40 -15.10 -7.84
N ASP A 206 5.17 -14.59 -7.69
CA ASP A 206 4.81 -13.26 -8.19
C ASP A 206 5.55 -12.16 -7.44
N GLU A 207 5.71 -12.32 -6.12
CA GLU A 207 6.53 -11.43 -5.28
C GLU A 207 8.01 -11.49 -5.67
N ARG A 208 8.58 -12.69 -5.85
CA ARG A 208 9.96 -12.87 -6.33
C ARG A 208 10.17 -12.25 -7.72
N LEU A 209 9.22 -12.43 -8.62
CA LEU A 209 9.26 -11.83 -9.96
C LEU A 209 9.20 -10.30 -9.89
N ALA A 210 8.36 -9.74 -9.02
CA ALA A 210 8.27 -8.29 -8.83
C ALA A 210 9.58 -7.71 -8.27
N ILE A 211 10.17 -8.36 -7.27
CA ILE A 211 11.48 -7.95 -6.73
C ILE A 211 12.57 -8.03 -7.82
N ALA A 212 12.59 -9.12 -8.60
CA ALA A 212 13.55 -9.30 -9.69
C ALA A 212 13.41 -8.22 -10.77
N GLN A 213 12.18 -7.89 -11.18
CA GLN A 213 11.88 -6.82 -12.12
C GLN A 213 12.32 -5.44 -11.62
N LEU A 214 12.10 -5.16 -10.32
CA LEU A 214 12.50 -3.89 -9.72
C LEU A 214 14.03 -3.75 -9.72
N LEU A 215 14.75 -4.77 -9.24
CA LEU A 215 16.20 -4.75 -9.18
C LEU A 215 16.80 -4.59 -10.59
N ASP A 216 16.24 -5.27 -11.59
CA ASP A 216 16.63 -5.10 -12.99
C ASP A 216 16.33 -3.69 -13.52
N ALA A 217 15.16 -3.14 -13.24
CA ALA A 217 14.79 -1.79 -13.67
C ALA A 217 15.72 -0.72 -13.06
N LYS A 218 16.01 -0.83 -11.77
CA LYS A 218 16.90 0.09 -11.06
C LYS A 218 18.35 -0.03 -11.51
N MET A 219 18.81 -1.26 -11.71
CA MET A 219 20.12 -1.50 -12.33
C MET A 219 20.21 -0.83 -13.70
N ARG A 220 19.22 -1.00 -14.58
CA ARG A 220 19.21 -0.34 -15.91
C ARG A 220 19.12 1.17 -15.85
N GLU A 221 18.48 1.72 -14.82
CA GLU A 221 18.41 3.16 -14.60
C GLU A 221 19.81 3.69 -14.25
N PHE A 222 20.48 3.07 -13.27
CA PHE A 222 21.81 3.48 -12.84
C PHE A 222 22.89 3.24 -13.89
N GLU A 223 22.80 2.15 -14.66
CA GLU A 223 23.68 1.89 -15.81
C GLU A 223 23.59 2.96 -16.90
N ARG A 224 22.46 3.66 -17.03
CA ARG A 224 22.31 4.74 -18.03
C ARG A 224 22.84 6.08 -17.54
N THR A 225 22.84 6.29 -16.22
CA THR A 225 23.30 7.54 -15.62
C THR A 225 24.80 7.54 -15.29
N ASP A 226 25.43 6.37 -15.27
CA ASP A 226 26.82 6.19 -14.87
C ASP A 226 27.71 5.72 -16.05
N ASN A 227 28.95 6.21 -16.13
CA ASN A 227 29.94 5.91 -17.17
C ASN A 227 30.59 4.52 -17.02
N GLY A 228 29.94 3.59 -16.32
CA GLY A 228 30.43 2.23 -16.09
C GLY A 228 31.30 2.05 -14.84
N ASN A 229 31.25 2.96 -13.86
CA ASN A 229 31.92 2.76 -12.59
C ASN A 229 31.14 1.77 -11.69
N GLN A 230 31.66 0.56 -11.59
CA GLN A 230 31.02 -0.52 -10.83
C GLN A 230 30.83 -0.20 -9.34
N LEU A 231 31.71 0.59 -8.73
CA LEU A 231 31.63 0.97 -7.31
C LEU A 231 30.54 2.00 -7.03
N GLU A 232 30.36 2.97 -7.91
CA GLU A 232 29.29 3.98 -7.79
C GLU A 232 27.92 3.34 -8.02
N LEU A 233 27.83 2.45 -8.99
CA LEU A 233 26.63 1.68 -9.25
C LEU A 233 26.23 0.79 -8.06
N LEU A 234 27.20 0.20 -7.33
CA LEU A 234 26.92 -0.52 -6.08
C LEU A 234 26.41 0.40 -4.98
N ALA A 235 27.02 1.59 -4.82
CA ALA A 235 26.58 2.56 -3.83
C ALA A 235 25.14 3.02 -4.09
N GLN A 236 24.77 3.18 -5.37
CA GLN A 236 23.40 3.52 -5.78
C GLN A 236 22.42 2.36 -5.57
N MET A 237 22.87 1.11 -5.70
CA MET A 237 22.07 -0.08 -5.43
C MET A 237 21.96 -0.43 -3.93
N ALA A 238 22.76 0.20 -3.05
CA ALA A 238 22.76 -0.09 -1.61
C ALA A 238 21.38 -0.04 -0.93
N PRO A 239 20.47 0.91 -1.23
CA PRO A 239 19.12 0.94 -0.65
C PRO A 239 18.25 -0.27 -1.04
N TYR A 240 18.61 -0.99 -2.11
CA TYR A 240 17.86 -2.14 -2.62
C TYR A 240 18.45 -3.48 -2.16
N MET A 241 19.49 -3.47 -1.31
CA MET A 241 20.14 -4.69 -0.81
C MET A 241 19.20 -5.56 0.05
N GLU A 242 18.30 -4.96 0.83
CA GLU A 242 17.30 -5.72 1.60
C GLU A 242 16.33 -6.47 0.69
N LEU A 243 15.92 -5.85 -0.42
CA LEU A 243 15.06 -6.50 -1.41
C LEU A 243 15.79 -7.63 -2.14
N PHE A 244 17.06 -7.44 -2.48
CA PHE A 244 17.87 -8.52 -3.04
C PHE A 244 18.05 -9.67 -2.05
N GLN A 245 18.26 -9.38 -0.76
CA GLN A 245 18.33 -10.40 0.28
C GLN A 245 17.00 -11.17 0.42
N GLN A 246 15.87 -10.47 0.40
CA GLN A 246 14.54 -11.09 0.41
C GLN A 246 14.34 -12.00 -0.80
N LEU A 247 14.77 -11.60 -1.99
CA LEU A 247 14.74 -12.43 -3.19
C LEU A 247 15.60 -13.69 -3.03
N MET A 248 16.82 -13.55 -2.50
CA MET A 248 17.75 -14.66 -2.27
C MET A 248 17.25 -15.66 -1.22
N GLN A 249 16.55 -15.19 -0.18
CA GLN A 249 16.02 -16.05 0.88
C GLN A 249 14.73 -16.78 0.49
N SER A 250 13.97 -16.21 -0.45
CA SER A 250 12.67 -16.73 -0.87
C SER A 250 12.73 -17.58 -2.14
N ALA A 251 13.68 -17.33 -3.04
CA ALA A 251 13.83 -18.05 -4.31
C ALA A 251 14.64 -19.34 -4.16
N GLN A 252 14.20 -20.40 -4.84
CA GLN A 252 15.06 -21.57 -5.05
C GLN A 252 16.14 -21.24 -6.09
N LYS A 253 17.24 -22.02 -6.09
CA LYS A 253 18.39 -21.79 -6.96
C LYS A 253 18.01 -21.83 -8.44
N GLU A 254 17.19 -22.80 -8.83
CA GLU A 254 16.72 -22.99 -10.20
C GLU A 254 15.82 -21.83 -10.65
N GLU A 255 15.02 -21.28 -9.73
CA GLU A 255 14.16 -20.13 -9.98
C GLU A 255 14.95 -18.83 -10.10
N MET A 256 15.98 -18.64 -9.27
CA MET A 256 16.90 -17.51 -9.37
C MET A 256 17.59 -17.48 -10.75
N ASN A 257 18.00 -18.64 -11.27
CA ASN A 257 18.59 -18.72 -12.62
C ASN A 257 17.60 -18.26 -13.69
N VAL A 258 16.35 -18.72 -13.62
CA VAL A 258 15.29 -18.29 -14.55
C VAL A 258 15.02 -16.78 -14.47
N LEU A 259 15.03 -16.22 -13.25
CA LEU A 259 14.86 -14.78 -13.05
C LEU A 259 16.03 -13.98 -13.63
N CYS A 260 17.27 -14.42 -13.43
CA CYS A 260 18.45 -13.80 -14.03
C CYS A 260 18.44 -13.88 -15.57
N GLU A 261 18.04 -15.01 -16.14
CA GLU A 261 17.90 -15.17 -17.60
C GLU A 261 16.83 -14.22 -18.18
N ALA A 262 15.71 -14.06 -17.48
CA ALA A 262 14.63 -13.16 -17.89
C ALA A 262 14.95 -11.67 -17.68
N HIS A 263 15.88 -11.36 -16.77
CA HIS A 263 16.20 -10.01 -16.33
C HIS A 263 17.72 -9.74 -16.39
N PRO A 264 18.26 -9.37 -17.57
CA PRO A 264 19.70 -9.29 -17.79
C PRO A 264 20.46 -8.28 -16.91
N ALA A 265 19.80 -7.22 -16.43
CA ALA A 265 20.46 -6.27 -15.53
C ALA A 265 20.50 -6.78 -14.09
N LEU A 266 19.46 -7.51 -13.66
CA LEU A 266 19.53 -8.26 -12.39
C LEU A 266 20.68 -9.27 -12.43
N ASP A 267 20.85 -10.02 -13.52
CA ASP A 267 21.98 -10.95 -13.66
C ASP A 267 23.34 -10.23 -13.50
N ARG A 268 23.50 -9.07 -14.15
CA ARG A 268 24.72 -8.26 -13.99
C ARG A 268 24.93 -7.78 -12.56
N PHE A 269 23.86 -7.39 -11.86
CA PHE A 269 23.94 -7.02 -10.45
C PHE A 269 24.38 -8.22 -9.57
N VAL A 270 23.84 -9.41 -9.81
CA VAL A 270 24.25 -10.66 -9.14
C VAL A 270 25.73 -10.96 -9.41
N GLN A 271 26.18 -10.86 -10.65
CA GLN A 271 27.59 -11.07 -11.01
C GLN A 271 28.51 -10.05 -10.35
N LEU A 272 28.07 -8.80 -10.22
CA LEU A 272 28.82 -7.74 -9.57
C LEU A 272 29.03 -8.05 -8.08
N LEU A 273 27.96 -8.44 -7.38
CA LEU A 273 28.04 -8.88 -5.99
C LEU A 273 28.92 -10.13 -5.83
N ALA A 274 28.81 -11.09 -6.75
CA ALA A 274 29.64 -12.30 -6.74
C ALA A 274 31.14 -12.00 -6.89
N ARG A 275 31.51 -11.04 -7.76
CA ARG A 275 32.91 -10.60 -7.92
C ARG A 275 33.45 -9.93 -6.67
N ILE A 276 32.64 -9.13 -5.97
CA ILE A 276 33.05 -8.52 -4.69
C ILE A 276 33.24 -9.60 -3.63
N ALA A 277 32.29 -10.52 -3.50
CA ALA A 277 32.40 -11.62 -2.54
C ALA A 277 33.66 -12.44 -2.79
N GLN A 278 33.99 -12.73 -4.06
CA GLN A 278 35.23 -13.39 -4.44
C GLN A 278 36.47 -12.56 -4.11
N GLY A 279 36.46 -11.25 -4.37
CA GLY A 279 37.56 -10.34 -4.04
C GLY A 279 37.81 -10.21 -2.53
N ILE A 280 36.75 -10.24 -1.72
CA ILE A 280 36.84 -10.30 -0.25
C ILE A 280 37.43 -11.64 0.17
N GLN A 281 36.92 -12.75 -0.37
CA GLN A 281 37.38 -14.10 -0.03
C GLN A 281 38.84 -14.34 -0.41
N SER A 282 39.31 -13.75 -1.52
CA SER A 282 40.70 -13.86 -1.98
C SER A 282 41.65 -12.87 -1.30
N GLY A 283 41.14 -11.98 -0.43
CA GLY A 283 41.92 -10.92 0.22
C GLY A 283 42.33 -9.76 -0.69
N ALA A 284 41.78 -9.68 -1.91
CA ALA A 284 42.02 -8.58 -2.84
C ALA A 284 41.22 -7.33 -2.49
N ILE A 285 40.11 -7.48 -1.75
CA ILE A 285 39.28 -6.41 -1.21
C ILE A 285 39.31 -6.50 0.32
N THR A 286 39.87 -5.48 0.97
CA THR A 286 39.87 -5.37 2.43
C THR A 286 38.58 -4.74 2.92
N VAL A 287 37.81 -5.48 3.73
CA VAL A 287 36.64 -4.94 4.43
C VAL A 287 37.13 -4.17 5.66
N PRO A 288 36.81 -2.87 5.80
CA PRO A 288 37.11 -2.12 7.01
C PRO A 288 36.45 -2.79 8.22
N ARG A 289 37.19 -2.96 9.31
CA ARG A 289 36.64 -3.41 10.60
C ARG A 289 35.90 -2.30 11.31
#